data_AF-Q6B4J6-F1
#
_entry.id   AF-Q6B4J6-F1
#
_cell.length_a   1.000
_cell.length_b   1.000
_cell.length_c   1.000
_cell.angle_alpha   90.00
_cell.angle_beta   90.00
_cell.angle_gamma   90.00
#
_symmetry.space_group_name_H-M   'P 1'
#
loop_
_entity.id
_entity.type
_entity.pdbx_description
1 polymer ?
#
loop_
_entity_poly.entity_id
_entity_poly.type
_entity_poly.pdbx_seq_one_letter_code
_entity_poly.pdbx_strand_id
1 'polypeptide(L)'
;PDQHLGRNTAYDLGIPLDKMAVWDPHTDSLEYDGDIEEIQVILWKGHCSVHQNFTVKNIESVRKNHSNMNIIVHPECCYEVVAASDYAGSTKYIIDMIESAPSGSKWAIGTEMNLVNRIIQQHPDKEIVSLNPFMCPCLTMNRIDLPHLLWTLETIERGEEINVISVDKQVTAEAVLALNRMLERV
;
A
#
# COMPACT_ATOMS: atom_id res chain seq x y z
N PRO A 1 13.41 0.07 -0.12
CA PRO A 1 11.93 0.14 -0.03
C PRO A 1 11.51 1.55 0.41
N ASP A 2 10.27 1.97 0.16
CA ASP A 2 9.77 3.22 0.74
C ASP A 2 9.74 3.14 2.28
N GLN A 3 9.63 4.28 2.94
CA GLN A 3 9.85 4.36 4.38
C GLN A 3 8.74 3.70 5.21
N HIS A 4 7.54 3.55 4.68
CA HIS A 4 6.42 3.03 5.45
C HIS A 4 6.26 1.54 5.22
N LEU A 5 6.12 1.09 3.97
CA LEU A 5 6.06 -0.34 3.68
C LEU A 5 7.32 -1.05 4.17
N GLY A 6 8.49 -0.49 3.86
CA GLY A 6 9.76 -1.05 4.29
C GLY A 6 9.88 -1.14 5.81
N ARG A 7 9.43 -0.12 6.55
CA ARG A 7 9.47 -0.12 8.02
C ARG A 7 8.53 -1.15 8.62
N ASN A 8 7.28 -1.18 8.16
CA ASN A 8 6.28 -2.13 8.66
C ASN A 8 6.72 -3.57 8.37
N THR A 9 7.17 -3.85 7.13
CA THR A 9 7.67 -5.18 6.77
C THR A 9 8.91 -5.57 7.57
N ALA A 10 9.89 -4.67 7.73
CA ALA A 10 11.08 -4.96 8.52
C ALA A 10 10.76 -5.22 9.99
N TYR A 11 9.80 -4.46 10.56
CA TYR A 11 9.34 -4.64 11.92
C TYR A 11 8.65 -5.99 12.12
N ASP A 12 7.77 -6.39 11.19
CA ASP A 12 7.11 -7.69 11.20
C ASP A 12 8.12 -8.86 11.09
N LEU A 13 9.27 -8.63 10.45
CA LEU A 13 10.39 -9.58 10.37
C LEU A 13 11.29 -9.57 11.61
N GLY A 14 10.96 -8.79 12.64
CA GLY A 14 11.67 -8.73 13.92
C GLY A 14 12.84 -7.76 13.97
N ILE A 15 12.98 -6.87 12.98
CA ILE A 15 13.98 -5.79 13.02
C ILE A 15 13.36 -4.60 13.77
N PRO A 16 13.93 -4.18 14.91
CA PRO A 16 13.34 -3.09 15.69
C PRO A 16 13.57 -1.73 15.03
N LEU A 17 12.72 -0.76 15.36
CA LEU A 17 12.69 0.57 14.71
C LEU A 17 14.01 1.35 14.86
N ASP A 18 14.70 1.16 15.97
CA ASP A 18 15.99 1.78 16.28
C ASP A 18 17.15 1.22 15.44
N LYS A 19 16.94 0.14 14.69
CA LYS A 19 17.92 -0.43 13.74
C LYS A 19 17.60 -0.07 12.29
N MET A 20 16.69 0.89 12.07
CA MET A 20 16.30 1.37 10.76
C MET A 20 16.71 2.83 10.58
N ALA A 21 17.40 3.11 9.48
CA ALA A 21 17.75 4.47 9.07
C ALA A 21 16.91 4.90 7.87
N VAL A 22 16.72 6.20 7.68
CA VAL A 22 16.02 6.76 6.52
C VAL A 22 16.99 7.55 5.67
N TRP A 23 17.05 7.26 4.37
CA TRP A 23 17.81 8.04 3.40
C TRP A 23 16.92 9.10 2.76
N ASP A 24 17.27 10.38 2.94
CA ASP A 24 16.60 11.50 2.27
C ASP A 24 17.32 11.85 0.96
N PRO A 25 16.72 11.58 -0.21
CA PRO A 25 17.32 11.91 -1.50
C PRO A 25 17.28 13.40 -1.85
N HIS A 26 16.50 14.23 -1.13
CA HIS A 26 16.43 15.66 -1.40
C HIS A 26 17.61 16.41 -0.78
N THR A 27 18.04 15.95 0.40
CA THR A 27 19.18 16.52 1.15
C THR A 27 20.45 15.69 1.02
N ASP A 28 20.38 14.53 0.35
CA ASP A 28 21.50 13.57 0.19
C ASP A 28 22.09 13.14 1.54
N SER A 29 21.21 12.85 2.50
CA SER A 29 21.61 12.59 3.89
C SER A 29 20.92 11.37 4.49
N LEU A 30 21.65 10.67 5.36
CA LEU A 30 21.12 9.59 6.19
C LEU A 30 20.56 10.16 7.49
N GLU A 31 19.24 10.05 7.67
CA GLU A 31 18.51 10.38 8.89
C GLU A 31 18.55 9.18 9.84
N TYR A 32 19.40 9.27 10.86
CA TYR A 32 19.55 8.27 11.89
C TYR A 32 20.26 8.85 13.11
N ASP A 33 19.68 8.65 14.29
CA ASP A 33 20.21 9.20 15.56
C ASP A 33 21.11 8.21 16.33
N GLY A 34 21.21 6.96 15.86
CA GLY A 34 21.96 5.87 16.50
C GLY A 34 23.37 5.67 15.93
N ASP A 35 24.00 4.56 16.31
CA ASP A 35 25.29 4.14 15.75
C ASP A 35 25.10 3.49 14.38
N ILE A 36 25.72 4.08 13.36
CA ILE A 36 25.60 3.65 11.95
C ILE A 36 25.96 2.18 11.77
N GLU A 37 26.87 1.63 12.59
CA GLU A 37 27.24 0.21 12.54
C GLU A 37 26.12 -0.74 12.96
N GLU A 38 25.09 -0.23 13.64
CA GLU A 38 23.94 -1.01 14.10
C GLU A 38 22.77 -1.02 13.11
N ILE A 39 22.84 -0.25 12.01
CA ILE A 39 21.78 -0.18 11.03
C ILE A 39 21.63 -1.53 10.32
N GLN A 40 20.42 -2.08 10.34
CA GLN A 40 20.06 -3.30 9.62
C GLN A 40 19.28 -3.02 8.34
N VAL A 41 18.53 -1.91 8.30
CA VAL A 41 17.70 -1.54 7.15
C VAL A 41 17.85 -0.05 6.85
N ILE A 42 18.12 0.26 5.58
CA ILE A 42 18.06 1.62 5.05
C ILE A 42 16.77 1.75 4.26
N LEU A 43 15.90 2.64 4.73
CA LEU A 43 14.63 2.97 4.14
C LEU A 43 14.78 4.20 3.24
N TRP A 44 14.10 4.24 2.11
CA TRP A 44 14.09 5.43 1.27
C TRP A 44 13.01 6.39 1.74
N LYS A 45 13.31 7.69 1.88
CA LYS A 45 12.33 8.74 2.25
C LYS A 45 11.32 9.04 1.14
N GLY A 46 10.64 7.99 0.69
CA GLY A 46 9.45 8.02 -0.15
C GLY A 46 8.29 7.42 0.63
N HIS A 47 7.08 7.73 0.18
CA HIS A 47 5.84 7.18 0.72
C HIS A 47 4.75 7.26 -0.34
N CYS A 48 3.69 6.48 -0.15
CA CYS A 48 2.48 6.61 -0.97
C CYS A 48 1.62 7.78 -0.47
N SER A 49 1.37 8.75 -1.35
CA SER A 49 0.54 9.92 -1.03
C SER A 49 -0.90 9.55 -0.67
N VAL A 50 -1.41 8.40 -1.13
CA VAL A 50 -2.74 7.90 -0.76
C VAL A 50 -2.73 7.42 0.69
N HIS A 51 -1.83 6.51 1.04
CA HIS A 51 -1.79 5.88 2.37
C HIS A 51 -1.33 6.83 3.49
N GLN A 52 -0.61 7.91 3.16
CA GLN A 52 -0.27 8.96 4.13
C GLN A 52 -1.51 9.74 4.65
N ASN A 53 -2.64 9.68 3.95
CA ASN A 53 -3.87 10.34 4.39
C ASN A 53 -4.63 9.55 5.48
N PHE A 54 -4.15 8.38 5.88
CA PHE A 54 -4.66 7.69 7.08
C PHE A 54 -3.86 8.13 8.30
N THR A 55 -4.56 8.45 9.38
CA THR A 55 -3.95 8.95 10.62
C THR A 55 -4.51 8.20 11.82
N VAL A 56 -3.77 8.21 12.93
CA VAL A 56 -4.23 7.65 14.21
C VAL A 56 -5.55 8.29 14.65
N LYS A 57 -5.77 9.58 14.35
CA LYS A 57 -7.05 10.26 14.61
C LYS A 57 -8.24 9.64 13.86
N ASN A 58 -8.02 9.11 12.66
CA ASN A 58 -9.07 8.38 11.95
C ASN A 58 -9.45 7.10 12.68
N ILE A 59 -8.44 6.36 13.16
CA ILE A 59 -8.63 5.15 13.97
C ILE A 59 -9.37 5.49 15.26
N GLU A 60 -8.92 6.49 16.02
CA GLU A 60 -9.57 6.94 17.25
C GLU A 60 -11.03 7.35 17.03
N SER A 61 -11.31 8.05 15.93
CA SER A 61 -12.68 8.43 15.56
C SER A 61 -13.57 7.21 15.31
N VAL A 62 -13.08 6.22 14.55
CA VAL A 62 -13.80 4.96 14.32
C VAL A 62 -14.03 4.24 15.64
N ARG A 63 -13.00 4.07 16.49
CA ARG A 63 -13.15 3.40 17.78
C ARG A 63 -14.13 4.10 18.72
N LYS A 64 -14.19 5.44 18.68
CA LYS A 64 -15.13 6.24 19.47
C LYS A 64 -16.58 6.07 19.00
N ASN A 65 -16.81 6.07 17.70
CA ASN A 65 -18.16 6.04 17.11
C ASN A 65 -18.67 4.61 16.88
N HIS A 66 -17.77 3.65 16.69
CA HIS A 66 -18.02 2.25 16.34
C HIS A 66 -17.02 1.33 17.05
N SER A 67 -17.15 1.18 18.37
CA SER A 67 -16.18 0.45 19.20
C SER A 67 -15.99 -1.04 18.87
N ASN A 68 -16.91 -1.63 18.11
CA ASN A 68 -16.87 -3.03 17.67
C ASN A 68 -16.48 -3.23 16.19
N MET A 69 -16.05 -2.17 15.49
CA MET A 69 -15.50 -2.31 14.14
C MET A 69 -14.08 -2.86 14.17
N ASN A 70 -13.82 -3.83 13.31
CA ASN A 70 -12.47 -4.23 12.94
C ASN A 70 -11.84 -3.15 12.05
N ILE A 71 -10.56 -2.83 12.25
CA ILE A 71 -9.83 -1.86 11.45
C ILE A 71 -8.72 -2.58 10.72
N ILE A 72 -8.75 -2.52 9.40
CA ILE A 72 -7.77 -3.15 8.51
C ILE A 72 -7.16 -2.13 7.57
N VAL A 73 -5.83 -2.07 7.49
CA VAL A 73 -5.11 -1.06 6.69
C VAL A 73 -4.08 -1.68 5.75
N HIS A 74 -3.66 -0.93 4.74
CA HIS A 74 -2.51 -1.30 3.92
C HIS A 74 -1.19 -0.99 4.66
N PRO A 75 -0.13 -1.82 4.54
CA PRO A 75 1.16 -1.60 5.21
C PRO A 75 1.97 -0.41 4.66
N GLU A 76 1.48 0.28 3.63
CA GLU A 76 2.06 1.57 3.21
C GLU A 76 1.63 2.74 4.11
N CYS A 77 0.66 2.54 5.02
CA CYS A 77 0.34 3.51 6.06
C CYS A 77 1.53 3.71 7.01
N CYS A 78 1.59 4.86 7.70
CA CYS A 78 2.64 5.06 8.69
C CYS A 78 2.57 4.02 9.82
N TYR A 79 3.71 3.78 10.47
CA TYR A 79 3.86 2.71 11.46
C TYR A 79 2.83 2.84 12.60
N GLU A 80 2.55 4.06 13.03
CA GLU A 80 1.59 4.36 14.10
C GLU A 80 0.16 3.96 13.70
N VAL A 81 -0.20 4.12 12.43
CA VAL A 81 -1.51 3.70 11.91
C VAL A 81 -1.59 2.19 11.81
N VAL A 82 -0.53 1.54 11.34
CA VAL A 82 -0.47 0.07 11.27
C VAL A 82 -0.55 -0.53 12.68
N ALA A 83 0.25 -0.03 13.63
CA ALA A 83 0.28 -0.50 15.01
C ALA A 83 -1.03 -0.29 15.77
N ALA A 84 -1.82 0.73 15.40
CA ALA A 84 -3.13 1.01 16.00
C ALA A 84 -4.31 0.27 15.32
N SER A 85 -4.06 -0.41 14.21
CA SER A 85 -5.07 -1.18 13.46
C SER A 85 -5.13 -2.64 13.96
N ASP A 86 -6.27 -3.31 13.75
CA ASP A 86 -6.42 -4.72 14.13
C ASP A 86 -5.67 -5.64 13.15
N TYR A 87 -5.63 -5.24 11.88
CA TYR A 87 -5.02 -6.01 10.81
C TYR A 87 -4.29 -5.09 9.83
N ALA A 88 -3.22 -5.58 9.23
CA ALA A 88 -2.55 -4.91 8.13
C ALA A 88 -2.09 -5.91 7.07
N GLY A 89 -2.25 -5.55 5.80
CA GLY A 89 -1.80 -6.42 4.70
C GLY A 89 -2.05 -5.84 3.32
N SER A 90 -1.57 -6.58 2.30
CA SER A 90 -1.76 -6.21 0.90
C SER A 90 -3.25 -6.10 0.54
N THR A 91 -3.56 -5.47 -0.60
CA THR A 91 -4.93 -5.42 -1.12
C THR A 91 -5.57 -6.82 -1.24
N LYS A 92 -4.78 -7.83 -1.60
CA LYS A 92 -5.23 -9.24 -1.64
C LYS A 92 -5.58 -9.75 -0.24
N TYR A 93 -4.71 -9.53 0.74
CA TYR A 93 -5.00 -9.91 2.13
C TYR A 93 -6.27 -9.24 2.66
N ILE A 94 -6.47 -7.95 2.37
CA ILE A 94 -7.68 -7.22 2.74
C ILE A 94 -8.92 -7.88 2.12
N ILE A 95 -8.89 -8.15 0.82
CA ILE A 95 -10.00 -8.82 0.11
C ILE A 95 -10.30 -10.16 0.77
N ASP A 96 -9.30 -11.02 0.96
CA ASP A 96 -9.47 -12.37 1.49
C ASP A 96 -10.02 -12.37 2.92
N MET A 97 -9.56 -11.41 3.74
CA MET A 97 -10.05 -11.24 5.11
C MET A 97 -11.51 -10.82 5.14
N ILE A 98 -11.93 -9.90 4.27
CA ILE A 98 -13.34 -9.47 4.18
C ILE A 98 -14.23 -10.57 3.60
N GLU A 99 -13.76 -11.29 2.56
CA GLU A 99 -14.49 -12.41 1.96
C GLU A 99 -14.73 -13.55 2.98
N SER A 100 -13.72 -13.82 3.82
CA SER A 100 -13.78 -14.85 4.86
C SER A 100 -14.51 -14.41 6.13
N ALA A 101 -14.79 -13.11 6.28
CA ALA A 101 -15.42 -12.57 7.47
C ALA A 101 -16.89 -13.02 7.58
N PRO A 102 -17.41 -13.26 8.80
CA PRO A 102 -18.80 -13.65 8.98
C PRO A 102 -19.76 -12.53 8.54
N SER A 103 -20.95 -12.91 8.11
CA SER A 103 -22.03 -11.97 7.82
C SER A 103 -22.38 -11.14 9.07
N GLY A 104 -22.70 -9.86 8.87
CA GLY A 104 -22.92 -8.89 9.95
C GLY A 104 -21.66 -8.38 10.63
N SER A 105 -20.46 -8.81 10.21
CA SER A 105 -19.21 -8.23 10.68
C SER A 105 -19.05 -6.78 10.23
N LYS A 106 -18.28 -6.01 11.01
CA LYS A 106 -18.09 -4.58 10.82
C LYS A 106 -16.62 -4.24 10.58
N TRP A 107 -16.34 -3.43 9.55
CA TRP A 107 -14.99 -3.19 9.05
C TRP A 107 -14.75 -1.74 8.64
N ALA A 108 -13.69 -1.13 9.14
CA ALA A 108 -13.13 0.11 8.61
C ALA A 108 -11.87 -0.23 7.81
N ILE A 109 -11.86 0.11 6.52
CA ILE A 109 -10.79 -0.26 5.60
C ILE A 109 -9.95 0.97 5.24
N GLY A 110 -8.64 0.90 5.48
CA GLY A 110 -7.67 1.94 5.15
C GLY A 110 -6.80 1.57 3.95
N THR A 111 -7.35 1.73 2.74
CA THR A 111 -6.62 1.60 1.47
C THR A 111 -7.29 2.47 0.40
N GLU A 112 -6.88 2.33 -0.86
CA GLU A 112 -7.40 3.10 -1.99
C GLU A 112 -8.94 2.97 -2.13
N MET A 113 -9.61 4.10 -2.35
CA MET A 113 -11.06 4.24 -2.25
C MET A 113 -11.85 3.41 -3.27
N ASN A 114 -11.34 3.22 -4.50
CA ASN A 114 -12.02 2.39 -5.50
C ASN A 114 -12.07 0.92 -5.07
N LEU A 115 -11.03 0.42 -4.40
CA LEU A 115 -11.05 -0.92 -3.82
C LEU A 115 -12.09 -1.02 -2.70
N VAL A 116 -12.11 -0.05 -1.77
CA VAL A 116 -13.09 -0.04 -0.67
C VAL A 116 -14.52 -0.02 -1.19
N ASN A 117 -14.83 0.85 -2.15
CA ASN A 117 -16.16 0.94 -2.75
C ASN A 117 -16.58 -0.37 -3.43
N ARG A 118 -15.65 -1.05 -4.12
CA ARG A 118 -15.91 -2.35 -4.72
C ARG A 118 -16.23 -3.41 -3.67
N ILE A 119 -15.46 -3.46 -2.57
CA ILE A 119 -15.70 -4.39 -1.46
C ILE A 119 -17.08 -4.12 -0.82
N ILE A 120 -17.45 -2.85 -0.59
CA ILE A 120 -18.78 -2.47 -0.07
C ILE A 120 -19.91 -3.01 -0.97
N GLN A 121 -19.76 -2.88 -2.30
CA GLN A 121 -20.76 -3.36 -3.25
C GLN A 121 -20.85 -4.89 -3.31
N GLN A 122 -19.73 -5.60 -3.14
CA GLN A 122 -19.65 -7.05 -3.21
C GLN A 122 -20.13 -7.75 -1.93
N HIS A 123 -20.11 -7.05 -0.79
CA HIS A 123 -20.47 -7.60 0.52
C HIS A 123 -21.55 -6.77 1.24
N PRO A 124 -22.77 -6.67 0.69
CA PRO A 124 -23.88 -5.94 1.32
C PRO A 124 -24.34 -6.56 2.64
N ASP A 125 -23.90 -7.78 2.94
CA ASP A 125 -24.17 -8.50 4.17
C ASP A 125 -23.27 -8.07 5.36
N LYS A 126 -22.32 -7.15 5.13
CA LYS A 126 -21.35 -6.66 6.13
C LYS A 126 -21.43 -5.14 6.23
N GLU A 127 -21.08 -4.59 7.39
CA GLU A 127 -21.02 -3.14 7.60
C GLU A 127 -19.59 -2.66 7.32
N ILE A 128 -19.35 -2.09 6.14
CA ILE A 128 -18.02 -1.68 5.71
C ILE A 128 -18.01 -0.17 5.46
N VAL A 129 -17.00 0.52 6.00
CA VAL A 129 -16.73 1.94 5.76
C VAL A 129 -15.27 2.16 5.38
N SER A 130 -15.01 3.27 4.68
CA SER A 130 -13.63 3.76 4.52
C SER A 130 -13.12 4.36 5.83
N LEU A 131 -11.89 4.05 6.22
CA LEU A 131 -11.23 4.64 7.38
C LEU A 131 -11.06 6.15 7.24
N ASN A 132 -10.94 6.66 6.01
CA ASN A 132 -10.96 8.09 5.72
C ASN A 132 -11.91 8.38 4.53
N PRO A 133 -13.14 8.86 4.80
CA PRO A 133 -14.14 9.10 3.75
C PRO A 133 -13.81 10.32 2.87
N PHE A 134 -12.89 11.19 3.29
CA PHE A 134 -12.49 12.38 2.55
C PHE A 134 -11.24 12.17 1.69
N MET A 135 -10.77 10.94 1.60
CA MET A 135 -9.56 10.60 0.85
C MET A 135 -9.76 10.83 -0.66
N CYS A 136 -8.77 11.44 -1.29
CA CYS A 136 -8.69 11.51 -2.74
C CYS A 136 -8.21 10.14 -3.29
N PRO A 137 -8.87 9.60 -4.32
CA PRO A 137 -8.40 8.41 -5.03
C PRO A 137 -6.98 8.58 -5.58
N CYS A 138 -6.34 7.47 -5.93
CA CYS A 138 -5.03 7.51 -6.58
C CYS A 138 -5.12 8.17 -7.96
N LEU A 139 -4.70 9.43 -8.08
CA LEU A 139 -4.83 10.22 -9.30
C LEU A 139 -4.12 9.59 -10.50
N THR A 140 -3.00 8.89 -10.29
CA THR A 140 -2.27 8.22 -11.36
C THR A 140 -2.99 6.96 -11.84
N MET A 141 -3.60 6.18 -10.94
CA MET A 141 -4.42 5.03 -11.33
C MET A 141 -5.67 5.46 -12.09
N ASN A 142 -6.29 6.57 -11.68
CA ASN A 142 -7.48 7.12 -12.34
C ASN A 142 -7.20 7.75 -13.72
N ARG A 143 -5.95 7.74 -14.21
CA ARG A 143 -5.64 8.09 -15.60
C ARG A 143 -6.00 6.98 -16.59
N ILE A 144 -6.26 5.76 -16.09
CA ILE A 144 -6.74 4.66 -16.93
C ILE A 144 -8.26 4.73 -16.99
N ASP A 145 -8.79 4.97 -18.19
CA ASP A 145 -10.23 5.07 -18.44
C ASP A 145 -10.64 4.28 -19.69
N LEU A 146 -11.95 4.15 -19.89
CA LEU A 146 -12.51 3.39 -21.01
C LEU A 146 -12.14 3.98 -22.39
N PRO A 147 -12.19 5.31 -22.61
CA PRO A 147 -11.72 5.90 -23.86
C PRO A 147 -10.26 5.58 -24.22
N HIS A 148 -9.33 5.71 -23.28
CA HIS A 148 -7.91 5.41 -23.52
C HIS A 148 -7.67 3.91 -23.71
N LEU A 149 -8.43 3.06 -23.01
CA LEU A 149 -8.39 1.61 -23.23
C LEU A 149 -8.87 1.26 -24.64
N LEU A 150 -10.02 1.79 -25.06
CA LEU A 150 -10.55 1.56 -26.41
C LEU A 150 -9.55 2.02 -27.48
N TRP A 151 -9.02 3.24 -27.33
CA TRP A 151 -8.00 3.77 -28.23
C TRP A 151 -6.78 2.86 -28.33
N THR A 152 -6.29 2.36 -27.19
CA THR A 152 -5.17 1.42 -27.16
C THR A 152 -5.47 0.13 -27.92
N LEU A 153 -6.68 -0.43 -27.75
CA LEU A 153 -7.11 -1.65 -28.45
C LEU A 153 -7.26 -1.44 -29.96
N GLU A 154 -7.87 -0.34 -30.39
CA GLU A 154 -8.01 -0.01 -31.82
C GLU A 154 -6.66 0.19 -32.50
N THR A 155 -5.70 0.80 -31.81
CA THR A 155 -4.34 0.96 -32.32
C THR A 155 -3.64 -0.39 -32.49
N ILE A 156 -3.80 -1.31 -31.53
CA ILE A 156 -3.27 -2.68 -31.66
C ILE A 156 -3.91 -3.40 -32.86
N GLU A 157 -5.23 -3.26 -33.05
CA GLU A 157 -5.94 -3.86 -34.20
C GLU A 157 -5.42 -3.34 -35.55
N ARG A 158 -5.07 -2.06 -35.63
CA ARG A 158 -4.46 -1.45 -36.84
C ARG A 158 -3.00 -1.86 -37.07
N GLY A 159 -2.38 -2.60 -36.14
CA GLY A 159 -0.97 -2.98 -36.21
C GLY A 159 -0.01 -1.83 -35.92
N GLU A 160 -0.49 -0.79 -35.22
CA GLU A 160 0.31 0.36 -34.80
C GLU A 160 0.92 0.08 -33.40
N GLU A 161 2.18 0.48 -33.19
CA GLU A 161 2.86 0.36 -31.91
C GLU A 161 2.89 1.72 -31.19
N ILE A 162 1.99 1.93 -30.23
CA ILE A 162 1.97 3.12 -29.36
C ILE A 162 2.32 2.75 -27.92
N ASN A 163 2.96 3.67 -27.20
CA ASN A 163 3.22 3.54 -25.76
C ASN A 163 3.90 2.20 -25.38
N VAL A 164 4.70 1.62 -26.28
CA VAL A 164 5.40 0.36 -26.04
C VAL A 164 6.40 0.58 -24.91
N ILE A 165 6.18 -0.13 -23.81
CA ILE A 165 7.08 -0.09 -22.66
C ILE A 165 8.35 -0.84 -23.05
N SER A 166 9.47 -0.12 -23.07
CA SER A 166 10.79 -0.69 -23.27
C SER A 166 11.69 -0.31 -22.11
N VAL A 167 12.55 -1.24 -21.71
CA VAL A 167 13.52 -1.07 -20.62
C VAL A 167 14.87 -1.51 -21.17
N ASP A 168 15.93 -0.82 -20.76
CA ASP A 168 17.29 -1.17 -21.18
C ASP A 168 17.62 -2.63 -20.82
N LYS A 169 18.43 -3.29 -21.66
CA LYS A 169 18.75 -4.73 -21.51
C LYS A 169 19.46 -5.02 -20.20
N GLN A 170 20.37 -4.16 -19.77
CA GLN A 170 21.10 -4.37 -18.52
C GLN A 170 20.16 -4.21 -17.33
N VAL A 171 19.36 -3.13 -17.31
CA VAL A 171 18.36 -2.88 -16.28
C VAL A 171 17.37 -4.04 -16.18
N THR A 172 16.91 -4.56 -17.32
CA THR A 172 16.01 -5.72 -17.38
C THR A 172 16.63 -6.95 -16.74
N ALA A 173 17.88 -7.28 -17.08
CA ALA A 173 18.55 -8.46 -16.54
C ALA A 173 18.70 -8.40 -15.01
N GLU A 174 19.11 -7.24 -14.48
CA GLU A 174 19.29 -7.03 -13.03
C GLU A 174 17.95 -7.03 -12.28
N ALA A 175 16.92 -6.38 -12.82
CA ALA A 175 15.58 -6.36 -12.24
C ALA A 175 14.94 -7.75 -12.21
N VAL A 176 15.06 -8.53 -13.29
CA VAL A 176 14.55 -9.91 -13.36
C VAL A 176 15.27 -10.81 -12.36
N LEU A 177 16.59 -10.66 -12.19
CA LEU A 177 17.33 -11.41 -11.17
C LEU A 177 16.80 -11.12 -9.76
N ALA A 178 16.57 -9.85 -9.42
CA ALA A 178 16.01 -9.46 -8.12
C ALA A 178 14.59 -10.03 -7.92
N LEU A 179 13.74 -9.94 -8.96
CA LEU A 179 12.38 -10.47 -8.93
C LEU A 179 12.35 -12.00 -8.74
N ASN A 180 13.18 -12.74 -9.47
CA ASN A 180 13.23 -14.20 -9.34
C ASN A 180 13.68 -14.63 -7.94
N ARG A 181 14.68 -13.96 -7.36
CA ARG A 181 15.11 -14.23 -5.98
C ARG A 181 14.02 -13.95 -4.95
N MET A 182 13.16 -12.96 -5.20
CA MET A 182 11.99 -12.71 -4.36
C MET A 182 11.03 -13.89 -4.46
N LEU A 183 10.64 -14.28 -5.69
CA LEU A 183 9.67 -15.36 -5.93
C LEU A 183 10.13 -16.74 -5.43
N GLU A 184 11.44 -17.02 -5.45
CA GLU A 184 12.02 -18.26 -4.90
C GLU A 184 11.97 -18.36 -3.37
N ARG A 185 11.74 -17.24 -2.67
CA ARG A 185 11.80 -17.13 -1.21
C ARG A 185 10.44 -16.80 -0.57
N VAL A 186 9.36 -16.79 -1.36
CA VAL A 186 7.97 -16.64 -0.89
C VAL A 186 7.37 -18.00 -0.56
#